data_AF-A0A852WMV7-F1
#
_entry.id   AF-A0A852WMV7-F1
#
_cell.length_a   1.000
_cell.length_b   1.000
_cell.length_c   1.000
_cell.angle_alpha   90.00
_cell.angle_beta   90.00
_cell.angle_gamma   90.00
#
_symmetry.space_group_name_H-M   'P 1'
#
loop_
_entity.id
_entity.type
_entity.pdbx_description
1 polymer ?
#
loop_
_entity_poly.entity_id
_entity_poly.type
_entity_poly.pdbx_seq_one_letter_code
_entity_poly.pdbx_strand_id
1 'polypeptide(L)'
;MSGLALGVLAMGGFIAMSMSMSGGGGALKGAVHPLAQSVSAVVLQDTLTSTLENAGSSVDRLECPADSKVGQGLVTVCHGSVDGFDWTGVVVFEDDGGAFIVTEY
;
A
#
# COMPACT_ATOMS: atom_id res chain seq x y z
N MET A 1 29.33 -26.08 31.36
CA MET A 1 28.65 -26.78 30.24
C MET A 1 27.16 -26.72 30.50
N SER A 2 26.35 -26.61 29.44
CA SER A 2 24.91 -26.26 29.40
C SER A 2 24.68 -24.74 29.40
N GLY A 3 24.39 -24.05 28.29
CA GLY A 3 23.91 -24.50 26.99
C GLY A 3 22.41 -24.73 27.01
N LEU A 4 21.62 -23.75 26.55
CA LEU A 4 20.36 -23.90 25.80
C LEU A 4 19.91 -22.52 25.29
N ALA A 5 20.00 -22.34 23.98
CA ALA A 5 19.47 -21.21 23.23
C ALA A 5 17.95 -21.35 23.09
N LEU A 6 17.20 -20.30 23.42
CA LEU A 6 15.78 -20.19 23.08
C LEU A 6 15.65 -19.19 21.93
N GLY A 7 15.06 -19.68 20.85
CA GLY A 7 15.05 -19.07 19.52
C GLY A 7 14.26 -17.77 19.45
N VAL A 8 14.85 -16.80 18.76
CA VAL A 8 14.19 -15.60 18.29
C VAL A 8 13.41 -15.97 17.03
N LEU A 9 12.14 -16.32 17.19
CA LEU A 9 11.15 -16.30 16.11
C LEU A 9 10.52 -14.91 16.12
N ALA A 10 11.22 -13.96 15.51
CA ALA A 10 10.66 -12.66 15.15
C ALA A 10 9.80 -12.82 13.88
N MET A 11 8.60 -13.37 14.03
CA MET A 11 7.54 -13.13 13.05
C MET A 11 6.87 -11.82 13.42
N GLY A 12 7.44 -10.74 12.91
CA GLY A 12 6.88 -9.39 12.98
C GLY A 12 5.61 -9.30 12.13
N GLY A 13 4.48 -9.72 12.68
CA GLY A 13 3.17 -9.33 12.18
C GLY A 13 2.92 -7.89 12.61
N PHE A 14 3.22 -6.94 11.73
CA PHE A 14 2.89 -5.53 11.97
C PHE A 14 1.39 -5.35 11.70
N ILE A 15 0.60 -5.38 12.77
CA ILE A 15 -0.82 -5.01 12.76
C ILE A 15 -0.86 -3.48 12.67
N ALA A 16 -0.97 -2.93 11.47
CA ALA A 16 -1.36 -1.54 11.28
C ALA A 16 -2.89 -1.44 11.41
N MET A 17 -3.36 -1.39 12.66
CA MET A 17 -4.72 -0.95 13.00
C MET A 17 -4.80 0.56 12.77
N SER A 18 -5.02 0.98 11.53
CA SER A 18 -5.48 2.33 11.20
C SER A 18 -6.93 2.25 10.72
N MET A 19 -7.84 2.10 11.68
CA MET A 19 -9.25 2.42 11.48
C MET A 19 -9.39 3.93 11.26
N SER A 20 -9.24 4.37 10.01
CA SER A 20 -9.70 5.68 9.59
C SER A 20 -11.03 5.50 8.87
N MET A 21 -12.11 5.50 9.65
CA MET A 21 -13.44 5.76 9.12
C MET A 21 -13.47 7.20 8.61
N SER A 22 -13.57 7.38 7.29
CA SER A 22 -13.96 8.66 6.71
C SER A 22 -14.82 8.40 5.49
N GLY A 23 -16.14 8.30 5.73
CA GLY A 23 -17.13 8.45 4.67
C GLY A 23 -17.12 9.91 4.20
N GLY A 24 -16.81 10.12 2.92
CA GLY A 24 -16.95 11.40 2.24
C GLY A 24 -15.75 11.75 1.38
N GLY A 25 -15.73 11.26 0.13
CA GLY A 25 -14.94 11.81 -0.99
C GLY A 25 -13.50 12.23 -0.68
N GLY A 26 -12.82 11.52 0.20
CA GLY A 26 -11.47 11.84 0.68
C GLY A 26 -10.48 10.83 0.16
N ALA A 27 -9.26 11.28 -0.16
CA ALA A 27 -8.19 10.41 -0.59
C ALA A 27 -7.95 9.29 0.43
N LEU A 28 -7.87 8.04 -0.03
CA LEU A 28 -7.55 6.90 0.82
C LEU A 28 -6.07 6.98 1.19
N LYS A 29 -5.73 6.59 2.42
CA LYS A 29 -4.35 6.59 2.90
C LYS A 29 -3.82 5.17 3.02
N GLY A 30 -2.53 5.00 2.76
CA GLY A 30 -1.83 3.76 2.97
C GLY A 30 -0.34 3.98 3.21
N ALA A 31 0.39 2.90 3.43
CA ALA A 31 1.84 2.96 3.57
C ALA A 31 2.49 1.68 3.02
N VAL A 32 3.61 1.84 2.33
CA VAL A 32 4.51 0.74 1.92
C VAL A 32 5.85 0.88 2.65
N HIS A 33 6.65 -0.19 2.67
CA HIS A 33 8.03 -0.12 3.13
C HIS A 33 8.97 -0.09 1.91
N PRO A 34 9.48 1.08 1.51
CA PRO A 34 10.34 1.19 0.34
C PRO A 34 11.70 0.51 0.58
N LEU A 35 12.23 -0.12 -0.46
CA LEU A 35 13.60 -0.63 -0.51
C LEU A 35 14.41 0.27 -1.44
N ALA A 36 15.48 0.88 -0.93
CA ALA A 36 16.30 1.82 -1.70
C ALA A 36 15.48 2.92 -2.42
N GLN A 37 14.49 3.49 -1.74
CA GLN A 37 13.58 4.53 -2.26
C GLN A 37 12.74 4.10 -3.48
N SER A 38 12.48 2.81 -3.62
CA SER A 38 11.46 2.33 -4.54
C SER A 38 10.62 1.21 -3.93
N VAL A 39 9.46 0.98 -4.54
CA VAL A 39 8.56 -0.13 -4.25
C VAL A 39 8.28 -0.89 -5.53
N SER A 40 8.24 -2.22 -5.45
CA SER A 40 7.91 -3.06 -6.60
C SER A 40 6.42 -3.04 -6.88
N ALA A 41 6.03 -3.34 -8.13
CA ALA A 41 4.61 -3.47 -8.52
C ALA A 41 3.82 -4.37 -7.56
N VAL A 42 4.36 -5.53 -7.20
CA VAL A 42 3.69 -6.51 -6.34
C VAL A 42 3.36 -5.90 -4.97
N VAL A 43 4.34 -5.28 -4.31
CA VAL A 43 4.13 -4.70 -2.98
C VAL A 43 3.12 -3.55 -3.02
N LEU A 44 3.21 -2.69 -4.03
CA LEU A 44 2.28 -1.57 -4.16
C LEU A 44 0.86 -2.04 -4.50
N GLN A 45 0.71 -3.01 -5.39
CA GLN A 45 -0.58 -3.61 -5.74
C GLN A 45 -1.24 -4.29 -4.55
N ASP A 46 -0.51 -5.11 -3.79
CA ASP A 46 -1.05 -5.81 -2.62
C ASP A 46 -1.52 -4.80 -1.55
N THR A 47 -0.73 -3.73 -1.35
CA THR A 47 -1.06 -2.67 -0.39
C THR A 47 -2.28 -1.87 -0.85
N LEU A 48 -2.33 -1.46 -2.13
CA LEU A 48 -3.49 -0.75 -2.67
C LEU A 48 -4.76 -1.59 -2.65
N THR A 49 -4.66 -2.87 -3.00
CA THR A 49 -5.77 -3.84 -2.92
C THR A 49 -6.32 -3.86 -1.50
N SER A 50 -5.45 -4.06 -0.51
CA SER A 50 -5.83 -4.05 0.90
C SER A 50 -6.44 -2.72 1.32
N THR A 51 -5.89 -1.58 0.88
CA THR A 51 -6.42 -0.24 1.20
C THR A 51 -7.83 -0.05 0.63
N LEU A 52 -8.07 -0.42 -0.63
CA LEU A 52 -9.36 -0.30 -1.31
C LEU A 52 -10.40 -1.26 -0.70
N GLU A 53 -10.04 -2.51 -0.46
CA GLU A 53 -10.92 -3.50 0.15
C GLU A 53 -11.33 -3.12 1.58
N ASN A 54 -10.39 -2.59 2.37
CA ASN A 54 -10.71 -2.07 3.70
C ASN A 54 -11.61 -0.82 3.66
N ALA A 55 -11.60 -0.08 2.56
CA ALA A 55 -12.52 1.04 2.32
C ALA A 55 -13.91 0.58 1.83
N GLY A 56 -14.06 -0.71 1.50
CA GLY A 56 -15.33 -1.34 1.12
C GLY A 56 -15.49 -1.63 -0.37
N SER A 57 -14.45 -1.42 -1.18
CA SER A 57 -14.45 -1.79 -2.61
C SER A 57 -14.04 -3.24 -2.84
N SER A 58 -14.41 -3.79 -3.99
CA SER A 58 -13.93 -5.08 -4.48
C SER A 58 -12.90 -4.87 -5.59
N VAL A 59 -11.70 -5.43 -5.45
CA VAL A 59 -10.63 -5.26 -6.44
C VAL A 59 -10.47 -6.53 -7.27
N ASP A 60 -10.77 -6.46 -8.57
CA ASP A 60 -10.65 -7.60 -9.48
C ASP A 60 -9.23 -7.72 -10.04
N ARG A 61 -8.61 -6.58 -10.37
CA ARG A 61 -7.26 -6.49 -10.91
C ARG A 61 -6.67 -5.12 -10.62
N LEU A 62 -5.38 -5.07 -10.28
CA LEU A 62 -4.56 -3.86 -10.31
C LEU A 62 -3.24 -4.12 -11.03
N GLU A 63 -2.80 -3.14 -11.79
CA GLU A 63 -1.54 -3.09 -12.50
C GLU A 63 -0.84 -1.77 -12.16
N CYS A 64 0.32 -1.88 -11.51
CA CYS A 64 1.20 -0.77 -11.18
C CYS A 64 2.54 -0.88 -11.94
N PRO A 65 3.28 0.23 -12.11
CA PRO A 65 4.63 0.19 -12.66
C PRO A 65 5.54 -0.78 -11.91
N ALA A 66 6.44 -1.45 -12.65
CA ALA A 66 7.34 -2.46 -12.11
C ALA A 66 8.19 -1.95 -10.93
N ASP A 67 8.62 -0.68 -11.01
CA ASP A 67 9.36 0.03 -9.97
C ASP A 67 8.79 1.45 -9.83
N SER A 68 8.29 1.76 -8.65
CA SER A 68 7.71 3.06 -8.31
C SER A 68 8.63 3.78 -7.34
N LYS A 69 9.08 4.98 -7.71
CA LYS A 69 9.94 5.79 -6.84
C LYS A 69 9.16 6.34 -5.67
N VAL A 70 9.77 6.28 -4.49
CA VAL A 70 9.19 6.73 -3.23
C VAL A 70 9.96 7.95 -2.75
N GLY A 71 9.22 8.99 -2.42
CA GLY A 71 9.72 10.25 -1.89
C GLY A 71 8.64 11.31 -1.94
N GLN A 72 8.81 12.39 -1.17
CA GLN A 72 7.77 13.40 -1.02
C GLN A 72 7.32 13.98 -2.37
N GLY A 73 6.01 13.88 -2.63
CA GLY A 73 5.37 14.40 -3.84
C GLY A 73 5.61 13.56 -5.09
N LEU A 74 6.30 12.42 -4.98
CA LEU A 74 6.43 11.49 -6.11
C LEU A 74 5.11 10.77 -6.35
N VAL A 75 4.80 10.59 -7.64
CA VAL A 75 3.52 10.08 -8.09
C VAL A 75 3.71 8.78 -8.85
N THR A 76 2.81 7.83 -8.60
CA THR A 76 2.67 6.60 -9.37
C THR A 76 1.20 6.46 -9.76
N VAL A 77 0.96 6.04 -11.00
CA VAL A 77 -0.39 5.75 -11.47
C VAL A 77 -0.54 4.24 -11.62
N CYS A 78 -1.58 3.69 -11.02
CA CYS A 78 -1.98 2.30 -11.20
C CYS A 78 -3.34 2.24 -11.91
N HIS A 79 -3.53 1.23 -12.72
CA HIS A 79 -4.79 1.00 -13.44
C HIS A 79 -5.35 -0.37 -13.07
N GLY A 80 -6.64 -0.58 -13.26
CA GLY A 80 -7.23 -1.87 -12.97
C GLY A 80 -8.73 -1.89 -13.10
N SER A 81 -9.34 -2.83 -12.38
CA SER A 81 -10.78 -2.91 -12.25
C SER A 81 -11.18 -3.05 -10.79
N VAL A 82 -12.06 -2.14 -10.36
CA VAL A 82 -12.57 -2.02 -9.00
C VAL A 82 -14.09 -1.90 -9.08
N ASP A 83 -14.80 -2.68 -8.27
CA ASP A 83 -16.27 -2.77 -8.24
C ASP A 83 -16.90 -3.09 -9.62
N GLY A 84 -16.16 -3.83 -10.47
CA GLY A 84 -16.58 -4.18 -11.83
C GLY A 84 -16.46 -3.07 -12.87
N PHE A 85 -15.81 -1.94 -12.52
CA PHE A 85 -15.56 -0.82 -13.43
C PHE A 85 -14.07 -0.65 -13.70
N ASP A 86 -13.72 -0.01 -14.82
CA ASP A 86 -12.34 0.44 -15.06
C ASP A 86 -11.97 1.49 -14.02
N TRP A 87 -10.77 1.36 -13.45
CA TRP A 87 -10.30 2.20 -12.36
C TRP A 87 -8.90 2.74 -12.64
N THR A 88 -8.68 4.01 -12.31
CA THR A 88 -7.36 4.65 -12.31
C THR A 88 -7.08 5.28 -10.96
N GLY A 89 -6.01 4.83 -10.31
CA GLY A 89 -5.55 5.37 -9.03
C GLY A 89 -4.28 6.17 -9.19
N VAL A 90 -4.31 7.41 -8.71
CA VAL A 90 -3.12 8.25 -8.58
C VAL A 90 -2.62 8.14 -7.15
N VAL A 91 -1.47 7.49 -6.98
CA VAL A 91 -0.77 7.33 -5.70
C VAL A 91 0.25 8.45 -5.56
N VAL A 92 0.14 9.25 -4.51
CA VAL A 92 1.09 10.31 -4.17
C VAL A 92 1.77 9.95 -2.86
N PHE A 93 3.10 9.77 -2.90
CA PHE A 93 3.89 9.52 -1.70
C PHE A 93 4.06 10.81 -0.90
N GLU A 94 3.69 10.78 0.38
CA GLU A 94 3.76 11.91 1.30
C GLU A 94 5.18 12.12 1.86
N ASP A 95 5.98 11.04 1.92
CA ASP A 95 7.34 11.04 2.47
C ASP A 95 8.24 9.91 1.90
N ASP A 96 9.51 9.89 2.33
CA ASP A 96 10.50 8.85 1.98
C ASP A 96 10.29 7.53 2.74
N GLY A 97 9.40 7.53 3.74
CA GLY A 97 9.01 6.36 4.52
C GLY A 97 7.97 5.48 3.80
N GLY A 98 7.39 5.97 2.70
CA GLY A 98 6.42 5.25 1.89
C GLY A 98 4.97 5.48 2.32
N ALA A 99 4.69 6.46 3.17
CA ALA A 99 3.32 6.91 3.39
C ALA A 99 2.76 7.48 2.08
N PHE A 100 1.51 7.19 1.76
CA PHE A 100 0.89 7.67 0.54
C PHE A 100 -0.59 7.99 0.72
N ILE A 101 -1.09 8.81 -0.20
CA ILE A 101 -2.52 8.96 -0.47
C ILE A 101 -2.83 8.41 -1.86
N VAL A 102 -4.04 7.89 -2.06
CA VAL A 102 -4.55 7.50 -3.37
C VAL A 102 -5.88 8.18 -3.63
N THR A 103 -6.01 8.71 -4.83
CA THR A 103 -7.25 9.31 -5.36
C THR A 103 -7.63 8.63 -6.66
N GLU A 104 -8.93 8.39 -6.81
CA GLU A 104 -9.55 7.80 -7.99
C GLU A 104 -9.81 8.87 -9.06
N TYR A 105 -9.71 8.50 -10.34
CA TYR A 105 -9.94 9.39 -11.49
C TYR A 105 -10.72 8.70 -12.60
#